data_AF-A0A7C7R3I0-F1
#
_entry.id   AF-A0A7C7R3I0-F1
#
_cell.length_a   1.000
_cell.length_b   1.000
_cell.length_c   1.000
_cell.angle_alpha   90.00
_cell.angle_beta   90.00
_cell.angle_gamma   90.00
#
_symmetry.space_group_name_H-M   'P 1'
#
loop_
_entity.id
_entity.type
_entity.pdbx_description
1 polymer ?
#
loop_
_entity_poly.entity_id
_entity_poly.type
_entity_poly.pdbx_seq_one_letter_code
_entity_poly.pdbx_strand_id
1 'polypeptide(L)'
;MTALPDLMPVAKARARLKDFLAPVRETETVPLHQALGRVLAQPVHTSIPLPLFDNSSMDGFAVRAEDTRGASQEAPVVLEVIGESRAGEPFHGQVGPGQAVRINTGAALPPGADAVVPVEETDVPPATPDRALPAKVRIYRPVRPGEYVRPAGQDLPPGAQVIPAGVRLRPQEIGMLAMVGETRIRVWRRPQVVILPTGNELRPPEAPLAFGEIHESNGHTLSALVQTAGGEALPFAVVPDTPQAVRQALVEAVAQKPDLIITTGGVSLGAHDFVRAV
;
A
#
# COMPACT_ATOMS: atom_id res chain seq x y z
N MET A 1 30.44 -25.05 -43.34
CA MET A 1 29.43 -24.32 -42.55
C MET A 1 29.15 -25.14 -41.30
N THR A 2 29.71 -24.74 -40.17
CA THR A 2 29.34 -25.30 -38.86
C THR A 2 27.87 -24.97 -38.62
N ALA A 3 27.05 -25.99 -38.37
CA ALA A 3 25.63 -25.80 -38.05
C ALA A 3 25.52 -24.85 -36.86
N LEU A 4 24.65 -23.84 -36.96
CA LEU A 4 24.32 -22.98 -35.84
C LEU A 4 23.84 -23.89 -34.68
N PRO A 5 24.38 -23.72 -33.46
CA PRO A 5 23.95 -24.53 -32.33
C PRO A 5 22.44 -24.38 -32.13
N ASP A 6 21.79 -25.47 -31.70
CA ASP A 6 20.36 -25.49 -31.43
C ASP A 6 20.02 -24.45 -30.34
N LEU A 7 19.41 -23.34 -30.75
CA LEU A 7 19.15 -22.20 -29.87
C LEU A 7 17.95 -22.49 -28.98
N MET A 8 18.11 -22.26 -27.67
CA MET A 8 17.02 -22.46 -26.71
C MET A 8 15.96 -21.35 -26.85
N PRO A 9 14.66 -21.70 -26.95
CA PRO A 9 13.59 -20.70 -26.89
C PRO A 9 13.60 -19.94 -25.56
N VAL A 10 13.35 -18.63 -25.61
CA VAL A 10 13.36 -17.73 -24.42
C VAL A 10 12.46 -18.24 -23.30
N ALA A 11 11.26 -18.76 -23.63
CA ALA A 11 10.34 -19.30 -22.63
C ALA A 11 10.95 -20.49 -21.87
N LYS A 12 11.69 -21.37 -22.56
CA LYS A 12 12.37 -22.52 -21.96
C LYS A 12 13.54 -22.07 -21.08
N ALA A 13 14.30 -21.06 -21.52
CA ALA A 13 15.38 -20.47 -20.72
C ALA A 13 14.83 -19.84 -19.43
N ARG A 14 13.73 -19.07 -19.53
CA ARG A 14 13.06 -18.47 -18.37
C ARG A 14 12.53 -19.52 -17.39
N ALA A 15 11.96 -20.62 -17.88
CA ALA A 15 11.51 -21.72 -17.02
C ALA A 15 12.69 -22.32 -16.27
N ARG A 16 13.79 -22.62 -16.97
CA ARG A 16 15.01 -23.19 -16.39
C ARG A 16 15.65 -22.28 -15.35
N LEU A 17 15.64 -20.96 -15.56
CA LEU A 17 16.16 -19.99 -14.58
C LEU A 17 15.42 -20.07 -13.24
N LYS A 18 14.11 -20.35 -13.24
CA LYS A 18 13.35 -20.47 -11.99
C LYS A 18 13.86 -21.60 -11.10
N ASP A 19 14.37 -22.67 -11.68
CA ASP A 19 14.90 -23.82 -10.94
C ASP A 19 16.21 -23.49 -10.19
N PHE A 20 16.90 -22.40 -10.59
CA PHE A 20 18.14 -21.92 -9.95
C PHE A 20 17.91 -20.76 -8.97
N LEU A 21 16.69 -20.21 -8.91
CA LEU A 21 16.38 -19.05 -8.07
C LEU A 21 15.67 -19.49 -6.80
N ALA A 22 16.24 -19.11 -5.66
CA ALA A 22 15.59 -19.23 -4.36
C ALA A 22 15.08 -17.84 -3.92
N PRO A 23 13.86 -17.74 -3.35
CA PRO A 23 13.42 -16.50 -2.73
C PRO A 23 14.32 -16.11 -1.56
N VAL A 24 14.57 -14.82 -1.41
CA VAL A 24 15.15 -14.22 -0.20
C VAL A 24 14.27 -14.57 1.00
N ARG A 25 14.87 -15.05 2.09
CA ARG A 25 14.16 -15.50 3.30
C ARG A 25 14.43 -14.61 4.51
N GLU A 26 15.35 -13.66 4.41
CA GLU A 26 15.56 -12.69 5.46
C GLU A 26 14.43 -11.66 5.46
N THR A 27 14.04 -11.23 6.65
CA THR A 27 13.04 -10.18 6.84
C THR A 27 13.64 -9.05 7.63
N GLU A 28 13.12 -7.84 7.40
CA GLU A 28 13.49 -6.63 8.12
C GLU A 28 12.23 -5.86 8.50
N THR A 29 12.36 -4.94 9.45
CA THR A 29 11.26 -4.08 9.88
C THR A 29 11.56 -2.65 9.46
N VAL A 30 10.73 -2.12 8.57
CA VAL A 30 10.86 -0.73 8.07
C VAL A 30 9.74 0.15 8.60
N PRO A 31 9.95 1.47 8.76
CA PRO A 31 8.83 2.38 9.04
C PRO A 31 7.88 2.43 7.84
N LEU A 32 6.59 2.68 8.07
CA LEU A 32 5.55 2.67 7.05
C LEU A 32 5.88 3.55 5.83
N HIS A 33 6.47 4.74 6.05
CA HIS A 33 6.85 5.66 4.97
C HIS A 33 7.96 5.12 4.04
N GLN A 34 8.67 4.06 4.43
CA GLN A 34 9.67 3.36 3.61
C GLN A 34 9.17 2.01 3.08
N ALA A 35 7.91 1.66 3.37
CA ALA A 35 7.35 0.36 3.01
C ALA A 35 6.85 0.30 1.55
N LEU A 36 6.73 1.43 0.85
CA LEU A 36 6.27 1.47 -0.53
C LEU A 36 7.16 0.59 -1.44
N GLY A 37 6.53 -0.28 -2.22
CA GLY A 37 7.19 -1.20 -3.14
C GLY A 37 7.85 -2.41 -2.48
N ARG A 38 7.90 -2.49 -1.15
CA ARG A 38 8.38 -3.66 -0.40
C ARG A 38 7.36 -4.80 -0.46
N VAL A 39 7.79 -6.02 -0.16
CA VAL A 39 6.91 -7.19 -0.09
C VAL A 39 6.68 -7.57 1.36
N LEU A 40 5.43 -7.66 1.77
CA LEU A 40 5.03 -7.96 3.13
C LEU A 40 5.46 -9.39 3.53
N ALA A 41 6.12 -9.55 4.68
CA ALA A 41 6.63 -10.86 5.10
C ALA A 41 5.62 -11.69 5.91
N GLN A 42 4.71 -11.01 6.62
CA GLN A 42 3.72 -11.64 7.48
C GLN A 42 2.35 -10.98 7.25
N PRO A 43 1.24 -11.71 7.34
CA PRO A 43 -0.07 -11.11 7.21
C PRO A 43 -0.28 -10.05 8.29
N VAL A 44 -0.97 -8.97 7.94
CA VAL A 44 -1.38 -7.93 8.87
C VAL A 44 -2.85 -8.13 9.21
N HIS A 45 -3.18 -8.03 10.49
CA HIS A 45 -4.53 -8.15 11.02
C HIS A 45 -4.90 -6.87 11.78
N THR A 46 -6.18 -6.54 11.83
CA THR A 46 -6.66 -5.41 12.65
C THR A 46 -6.94 -5.87 14.08
N SER A 47 -6.53 -5.10 15.09
CA SER A 47 -6.90 -5.35 16.48
C SER A 47 -8.20 -4.65 16.89
N ILE A 48 -8.63 -3.68 16.08
CA ILE A 48 -9.84 -2.87 16.28
C ILE A 48 -10.89 -3.23 15.22
N PRO A 49 -12.19 -3.00 15.51
CA PRO A 49 -13.20 -3.05 14.47
C PRO A 49 -13.00 -1.90 13.48
N LEU A 50 -13.36 -2.11 12.22
CA LEU A 50 -13.44 -1.08 11.21
C LEU A 50 -14.87 -1.07 10.62
N PRO A 51 -15.62 0.05 10.73
CA PRO A 51 -15.30 1.26 11.51
C PRO A 51 -15.20 0.97 13.02
N LEU A 52 -14.55 1.87 13.78
CA LEU A 52 -14.29 1.70 15.21
C LEU A 52 -15.55 1.72 16.08
N PHE A 53 -16.56 2.46 15.64
CA PHE A 53 -17.82 2.68 16.33
C PHE A 53 -18.94 2.82 15.31
N ASP A 54 -20.18 2.62 15.76
CA ASP A 54 -21.37 2.90 14.98
C ASP A 54 -21.34 4.36 14.54
N ASN A 55 -21.40 4.61 13.23
CA ASN A 55 -21.34 5.95 12.67
C ASN A 55 -22.42 6.19 11.63
N SER A 56 -22.74 7.45 11.39
CA SER A 56 -23.73 7.81 10.37
C SER A 56 -23.18 7.64 8.96
N SER A 57 -23.98 7.06 8.04
CA SER A 57 -23.70 7.09 6.60
C SER A 57 -24.23 8.34 5.89
N MET A 58 -24.97 9.21 6.59
CA MET A 58 -25.62 10.40 6.04
C MET A 58 -25.47 11.61 6.97
N ASP A 59 -25.64 12.81 6.44
CA ASP A 59 -25.91 13.98 7.27
C ASP A 59 -27.40 14.02 7.64
N GLY A 60 -27.72 14.38 8.89
CA GLY A 60 -29.11 14.39 9.35
C GLY A 60 -29.26 14.43 10.86
N PHE A 61 -30.17 13.61 11.38
CA PHE A 61 -30.51 13.55 12.80
C PHE A 61 -30.47 12.12 13.32
N ALA A 62 -29.62 11.85 14.30
CA ALA A 62 -29.61 10.62 15.07
C ALA A 62 -30.82 10.60 16.01
N VAL A 63 -31.61 9.54 15.92
CA VAL A 63 -32.91 9.41 16.59
C VAL A 63 -33.09 7.99 17.13
N ARG A 64 -34.10 7.84 18.00
CA ARG A 64 -34.74 6.55 18.25
C ARG A 64 -35.74 6.30 17.13
N ALA A 65 -35.57 5.23 16.36
CA ALA A 65 -36.41 4.89 15.21
C ALA A 65 -37.90 4.82 15.60
N GLU A 66 -38.21 4.33 16.80
CA GLU A 66 -39.58 4.28 17.32
C GLU A 66 -40.25 5.65 17.44
N ASP A 67 -39.49 6.70 17.71
CA ASP A 67 -40.00 8.07 17.85
C ASP A 67 -40.32 8.70 16.49
N THR A 68 -39.94 8.06 15.37
CA THR A 68 -40.29 8.52 14.01
C THR A 68 -41.55 7.84 13.46
N ARG A 69 -42.15 6.90 14.20
CA ARG A 69 -43.32 6.14 13.73
C ARG A 69 -44.49 7.07 13.43
N GLY A 70 -45.11 6.86 12.28
CA GLY A 70 -46.25 7.67 11.83
C GLY A 70 -45.88 9.00 11.18
N ALA A 71 -44.58 9.35 11.11
CA ALA A 71 -44.13 10.50 10.34
C ALA A 71 -44.57 10.39 8.87
N SER A 72 -45.05 11.49 8.32
CA SER A 72 -45.41 11.64 6.91
C SER A 72 -45.27 13.11 6.50
N GLN A 73 -45.40 13.38 5.20
CA GLN A 73 -45.40 14.76 4.69
C GLN A 73 -46.58 15.58 5.26
N GLU A 74 -47.74 14.94 5.40
CA GLU A 74 -48.97 15.56 5.90
C GLU A 74 -49.01 15.63 7.43
N ALA A 75 -48.38 14.68 8.12
CA ALA A 75 -48.31 14.61 9.58
C ALA A 75 -46.87 14.33 10.04
N PRO A 76 -45.99 15.35 10.09
CA PRO A 76 -44.63 15.18 10.54
C PRO A 76 -44.55 14.96 12.04
N VAL A 77 -43.59 14.15 12.48
CA VAL A 77 -43.24 14.04 13.90
C VAL A 77 -42.24 15.14 14.26
N VAL A 78 -42.39 15.76 15.42
CA VAL A 78 -41.48 16.81 15.90
C VAL A 78 -40.63 16.26 17.04
N LEU A 79 -39.31 16.35 16.89
CA LEU A 79 -38.35 15.93 17.91
C LEU A 79 -37.59 17.15 18.46
N GLU A 80 -37.26 17.12 19.75
CA GLU A 80 -36.38 18.10 20.39
C GLU A 80 -34.93 17.83 20.00
N VAL A 81 -34.22 18.84 19.53
CA VAL A 81 -32.80 18.69 19.18
C VAL A 81 -31.95 19.10 20.37
N ILE A 82 -31.28 18.11 20.98
CA ILE A 82 -30.58 18.27 22.25
C ILE A 82 -29.06 18.48 22.11
N GLY A 83 -28.55 18.40 20.89
CA GLY A 83 -27.12 18.54 20.62
C GLY A 83 -26.73 18.20 19.20
N GLU A 84 -25.42 18.11 19.01
CA GLU A 84 -24.79 17.79 17.74
C GLU A 84 -23.62 16.82 17.94
N SER A 85 -23.51 15.82 17.06
CA SER A 85 -22.39 14.89 16.98
C SER A 85 -21.67 15.09 15.64
N ARG A 86 -20.41 15.52 15.68
CA ARG A 86 -19.57 15.74 14.49
C ARG A 86 -18.44 14.73 14.42
N ALA A 87 -17.86 14.56 13.23
CA ALA A 87 -16.66 13.75 13.09
C ALA A 87 -15.52 14.35 13.94
N GLY A 88 -15.00 13.57 14.88
CA GLY A 88 -13.97 14.02 15.84
C GLY A 88 -14.50 14.74 17.08
N GLU A 89 -15.76 15.16 17.10
CA GLU A 89 -16.41 15.85 18.24
C GLU A 89 -17.77 15.19 18.53
N PRO A 90 -17.77 14.00 19.17
CA PRO A 90 -19.00 13.25 19.41
C PRO A 90 -19.88 13.92 20.47
N PHE A 91 -21.19 13.79 20.32
CA PHE A 91 -22.13 14.14 21.39
C PHE A 91 -22.04 13.10 22.52
N HIS A 92 -21.78 13.57 23.75
CA HIS A 92 -21.62 12.69 24.92
C HIS A 92 -22.90 12.46 25.73
N GLY A 93 -23.99 13.16 25.42
CA GLY A 93 -25.30 12.90 26.02
C GLY A 93 -25.98 11.66 25.44
N GLN A 94 -27.15 11.34 25.96
CA GLN A 94 -27.97 10.22 25.50
C GLN A 94 -29.25 10.73 24.84
N VAL A 95 -29.60 10.16 23.69
CA VAL A 95 -30.88 10.44 23.00
C VAL A 95 -32.00 9.69 23.72
N GLY A 96 -32.89 10.46 24.37
CA GLY A 96 -34.09 9.94 25.01
C GLY A 96 -35.34 10.02 24.12
N PRO A 97 -36.52 9.67 24.68
CA PRO A 97 -37.79 9.76 23.96
C PRO A 97 -38.15 11.14 23.46
N GLY A 98 -38.50 11.23 22.18
CA GLY A 98 -38.88 12.48 21.52
C GLY A 98 -37.69 13.41 21.24
N GLN A 99 -36.45 12.91 21.38
CA GLN A 99 -35.23 13.69 21.20
C GLN A 99 -34.46 13.25 19.96
N ALA A 100 -33.64 14.17 19.46
CA ALA A 100 -32.77 13.99 18.31
C ALA A 100 -31.43 14.70 18.52
N VAL A 101 -30.39 14.23 17.87
CA VAL A 101 -29.08 14.89 17.82
C VAL A 101 -28.72 15.12 16.36
N ARG A 102 -28.35 16.35 15.98
CA ARG A 102 -27.83 16.61 14.63
C ARG A 102 -26.56 15.79 14.45
N ILE A 103 -26.43 15.07 13.35
CA ILE A 103 -25.29 14.19 13.11
C ILE A 103 -24.77 14.36 11.68
N ASN A 104 -23.45 14.36 11.55
CA ASN A 104 -22.79 14.37 10.25
C ASN A 104 -22.33 12.96 9.84
N THR A 105 -22.10 12.79 8.54
CA THR A 105 -21.53 11.59 7.95
C THR A 105 -20.19 11.26 8.63
N GLY A 106 -20.03 10.01 9.07
CA GLY A 106 -18.86 9.52 9.79
C GLY A 106 -18.80 9.91 11.28
N ALA A 107 -19.70 10.76 11.78
CA ALA A 107 -19.77 11.04 13.22
C ALA A 107 -20.30 9.83 13.99
N ALA A 108 -19.83 9.69 15.24
CA ALA A 108 -20.26 8.62 16.13
C ALA A 108 -21.75 8.74 16.45
N LEU A 109 -22.47 7.62 16.36
CA LEU A 109 -23.86 7.53 16.74
C LEU A 109 -23.99 7.73 18.27
N PRO A 110 -24.76 8.73 18.74
CA PRO A 110 -24.93 8.96 20.17
C PRO A 110 -25.63 7.79 20.87
N PRO A 111 -25.30 7.52 22.15
CA PRO A 111 -26.04 6.56 22.96
C PRO A 111 -27.55 6.82 22.93
N GLY A 112 -28.35 5.76 22.85
CA GLY A 112 -29.81 5.85 22.80
C GLY A 112 -30.40 6.05 21.40
N ALA A 113 -29.63 6.54 20.42
CA ALA A 113 -30.05 6.52 19.02
C ALA A 113 -29.78 5.15 18.40
N ASP A 114 -30.66 4.71 17.49
CA ASP A 114 -30.52 3.46 16.75
C ASP A 114 -30.72 3.63 15.24
N ALA A 115 -31.00 4.86 14.77
CA ALA A 115 -31.15 5.19 13.36
C ALA A 115 -30.78 6.65 13.09
N VAL A 116 -30.57 6.98 11.80
CA VAL A 116 -30.37 8.36 11.36
C VAL A 116 -31.45 8.74 10.34
N VAL A 117 -32.13 9.86 10.53
CA VAL A 117 -32.99 10.46 9.51
C VAL A 117 -32.15 11.39 8.64
N PRO A 118 -32.05 11.17 7.31
CA PRO A 118 -31.33 12.08 6.43
C PRO A 118 -31.90 13.50 6.48
N VAL A 119 -31.05 14.51 6.33
CA VAL A 119 -31.47 15.91 6.39
C VAL A 119 -32.55 16.25 5.36
N GLU A 120 -32.55 15.58 4.21
CA GLU A 120 -33.53 15.73 3.13
C GLU A 120 -34.94 15.29 3.55
N GLU A 121 -35.07 14.46 4.59
CA GLU A 121 -36.33 13.98 5.14
C GLU A 121 -36.80 14.83 6.34
N THR A 122 -36.25 16.05 6.47
CA THR A 122 -36.56 16.99 7.55
C THR A 122 -36.90 18.40 7.08
N ASP A 123 -37.40 19.25 7.97
CA ASP A 123 -37.64 20.69 7.68
C ASP A 123 -36.36 21.54 7.72
N VAL A 124 -35.21 20.91 7.96
CA VAL A 124 -33.93 21.58 8.09
C VAL A 124 -33.18 21.49 6.76
N PRO A 125 -32.82 22.62 6.12
CA PRO A 125 -31.95 22.61 4.95
C PRO A 125 -30.56 22.04 5.29
N PRO A 126 -29.81 21.52 4.30
CA PRO A 126 -28.43 21.10 4.48
C PRO A 126 -27.61 22.14 5.25
N ALA A 127 -26.83 21.68 6.23
CA ALA A 127 -26.14 22.56 7.17
C ALA A 127 -25.00 23.36 6.50
N THR A 128 -24.86 24.62 6.90
CA THR A 128 -23.63 25.41 6.72
C THR A 128 -22.90 25.50 8.07
N PRO A 129 -21.57 25.68 8.10
CA PRO A 129 -20.77 25.65 9.34
C PRO A 129 -21.25 26.62 10.43
N ASP A 130 -21.79 27.77 10.04
CA ASP A 130 -22.19 28.85 10.94
C ASP A 130 -23.65 28.76 11.41
N ARG A 131 -24.37 27.71 11.01
CA ARG A 131 -25.80 27.59 11.32
C ARG A 131 -26.02 27.05 12.73
N ALA A 132 -26.65 27.88 13.56
CA ALA A 132 -27.13 27.52 14.88
C ALA A 132 -27.96 26.22 14.84
N LEU A 133 -27.80 25.40 15.88
CA LEU A 133 -28.57 24.18 16.05
C LEU A 133 -30.06 24.55 16.18
N PRO A 134 -30.96 23.96 15.37
CA PRO A 134 -32.39 24.19 15.55
C PRO A 134 -32.81 23.61 16.91
N ALA A 135 -33.80 24.20 17.59
CA ALA A 135 -34.31 23.66 18.85
C ALA A 135 -35.19 22.41 18.67
N LYS A 136 -35.83 22.29 17.50
CA LYS A 136 -36.70 21.18 17.11
C LYS A 136 -36.52 20.87 15.63
N VAL A 137 -36.81 19.63 15.25
CA VAL A 137 -36.80 19.18 13.85
C VAL A 137 -38.11 18.48 13.53
N ARG A 138 -38.66 18.73 12.33
CA ARG A 138 -39.76 17.93 11.78
C ARG A 138 -39.21 16.79 10.96
N ILE A 139 -39.69 15.60 11.22
CA ILE A 139 -39.36 14.37 10.51
C ILE A 139 -40.54 14.02 9.60
N TYR A 140 -40.28 13.90 8.30
CA TYR A 140 -41.30 13.63 7.29
C TYR A 140 -41.38 12.16 6.87
N ARG A 141 -40.36 11.36 7.21
CA ARG A 141 -40.30 9.93 6.90
C ARG A 141 -39.84 9.12 8.10
N PRO A 142 -40.50 8.01 8.44
CA PRO A 142 -40.03 7.11 9.48
C PRO A 142 -38.77 6.38 9.01
N VAL A 143 -37.89 6.09 9.96
CA VAL A 143 -36.70 5.25 9.75
C VAL A 143 -36.80 3.97 10.57
N ARG A 144 -36.12 2.91 10.11
CA ARG A 144 -36.03 1.63 10.82
C ARG A 144 -34.79 1.58 11.70
N PRO A 145 -34.76 0.75 12.76
CA PRO A 145 -33.54 0.49 13.51
C PRO A 145 -32.40 0.05 12.57
N GLY A 146 -31.23 0.67 12.72
CA GLY A 146 -30.04 0.47 11.90
C GLY A 146 -30.01 1.22 10.57
N GLU A 147 -31.09 1.92 10.19
CA GLU A 147 -31.13 2.64 8.91
C GLU A 147 -30.14 3.82 8.91
N TYR A 148 -29.30 3.87 7.87
CA TYR A 148 -28.19 4.82 7.72
C TYR A 148 -27.14 4.81 8.83
N VAL A 149 -27.09 3.73 9.61
CA VAL A 149 -26.03 3.47 10.57
C VAL A 149 -25.05 2.49 9.94
N ARG A 150 -23.75 2.77 10.04
CA ARG A 150 -22.67 1.84 9.74
C ARG A 150 -22.16 1.23 11.04
N PRO A 151 -22.51 -0.04 11.34
CA PRO A 151 -22.13 -0.65 12.61
C PRO A 151 -20.62 -0.79 12.76
N ALA A 152 -20.12 -0.74 13.99
CA ALA A 152 -18.73 -1.02 14.30
C ALA A 152 -18.33 -2.40 13.74
N GLY A 153 -17.21 -2.46 13.03
CA GLY A 153 -16.67 -3.71 12.49
C GLY A 153 -17.39 -4.23 11.24
N GLN A 154 -18.33 -3.49 10.66
CA GLN A 154 -19.03 -3.90 9.44
C GLN A 154 -18.09 -4.16 8.25
N ASP A 155 -16.96 -3.45 8.16
CA ASP A 155 -16.00 -3.60 7.07
C ASP A 155 -14.99 -4.70 7.42
N LEU A 156 -14.41 -4.63 8.62
CA LEU A 156 -13.52 -5.66 9.17
C LEU A 156 -13.76 -5.81 10.68
N PRO A 157 -14.07 -7.01 11.18
CA PRO A 157 -14.11 -7.26 12.62
C PRO A 157 -12.69 -7.33 13.20
N PRO A 158 -12.53 -7.17 14.53
CA PRO A 158 -11.27 -7.42 15.21
C PRO A 158 -10.71 -8.81 14.87
N GLY A 159 -9.40 -8.89 14.64
CA GLY A 159 -8.69 -10.11 14.25
C GLY A 159 -8.79 -10.45 12.76
N ALA A 160 -9.58 -9.74 11.96
CA ALA A 160 -9.64 -9.98 10.53
C ALA A 160 -8.31 -9.63 9.85
N GLN A 161 -7.94 -10.41 8.83
CA GLN A 161 -6.75 -10.15 8.02
C GLN A 161 -7.02 -8.97 7.08
N VAL A 162 -6.14 -7.96 7.16
CA VAL A 162 -6.18 -6.74 6.36
C VAL A 162 -5.41 -6.95 5.05
N ILE A 163 -4.18 -7.49 5.14
CA ILE A 163 -3.32 -7.76 3.99
C ILE A 163 -2.62 -9.11 4.17
N PRO A 164 -2.67 -10.03 3.20
CA PRO A 164 -1.93 -11.29 3.27
C PRO A 164 -0.42 -11.10 3.09
N ALA A 165 0.37 -12.03 3.63
CA ALA A 165 1.81 -12.08 3.34
C ALA A 165 2.09 -12.27 1.85
N GLY A 166 3.25 -11.79 1.39
CA GLY A 166 3.70 -11.89 0.00
C GLY A 166 3.15 -10.80 -0.93
N VAL A 167 2.28 -9.92 -0.44
CA VAL A 167 1.78 -8.78 -1.22
C VAL A 167 2.86 -7.70 -1.35
N ARG A 168 3.06 -7.21 -2.58
CA ARG A 168 3.84 -6.00 -2.83
C ARG A 168 3.02 -4.78 -2.45
N LEU A 169 3.54 -3.97 -1.54
CA LEU A 169 2.84 -2.82 -0.98
C LEU A 169 2.79 -1.66 -1.99
N ARG A 170 1.58 -1.31 -2.44
CA ARG A 170 1.29 -0.15 -3.29
C ARG A 170 0.61 0.94 -2.43
N PRO A 171 0.30 2.13 -2.98
CA PRO A 171 -0.30 3.21 -2.18
C PRO A 171 -1.56 2.80 -1.40
N GLN A 172 -2.40 1.94 -1.95
CA GLN A 172 -3.62 1.47 -1.30
C GLN A 172 -3.32 0.61 -0.06
N GLU A 173 -2.37 -0.32 -0.17
CA GLU A 173 -1.93 -1.13 0.97
C GLU A 173 -1.28 -0.27 2.07
N ILE A 174 -0.52 0.76 1.69
CA ILE A 174 0.03 1.72 2.66
C ILE A 174 -1.08 2.43 3.42
N GLY A 175 -2.13 2.87 2.73
CA GLY A 175 -3.32 3.48 3.36
C GLY A 175 -4.04 2.52 4.31
N MET A 176 -4.21 1.26 3.91
CA MET A 176 -4.82 0.23 4.77
C MET A 176 -3.99 -0.04 6.03
N LEU A 177 -2.65 -0.13 5.91
CA LEU A 177 -1.75 -0.30 7.05
C LEU A 177 -1.83 0.90 8.01
N ALA A 178 -1.83 2.12 7.47
CA ALA A 178 -2.02 3.33 8.27
C ALA A 178 -3.36 3.34 9.01
N MET A 179 -4.44 2.95 8.32
CA MET A 179 -5.80 2.91 8.86
C MET A 179 -5.92 1.99 10.10
N VAL A 180 -5.17 0.88 10.13
CA VAL A 180 -5.14 -0.04 11.27
C VAL A 180 -4.04 0.30 12.29
N GLY A 181 -3.36 1.44 12.13
CA GLY A 181 -2.36 1.94 13.08
C GLY A 181 -0.97 1.32 12.94
N GLU A 182 -0.69 0.60 11.85
CA GLU A 182 0.61 -0.03 11.64
C GLU A 182 1.67 0.98 11.22
N THR A 183 2.65 1.21 12.09
CA THR A 183 3.73 2.19 11.86
C THR A 183 5.06 1.54 11.43
N ARG A 184 5.22 0.25 11.70
CA ARG A 184 6.43 -0.53 11.43
C ARG A 184 6.07 -1.86 10.79
N ILE A 185 6.52 -2.07 9.56
CA ILE A 185 6.08 -3.18 8.73
C ILE A 185 7.20 -4.20 8.58
N ARG A 186 6.90 -5.46 8.91
CA ARG A 186 7.81 -6.58 8.63
C ARG A 186 7.71 -6.96 7.16
N VAL A 187 8.81 -6.78 6.44
CA VAL A 187 8.91 -7.01 4.99
C VAL A 187 10.05 -7.97 4.69
N TRP A 188 10.01 -8.62 3.54
CA TRP A 188 11.17 -9.34 3.03
C TRP A 188 12.28 -8.35 2.70
N ARG A 189 13.53 -8.73 3.00
CA ARG A 189 14.70 -7.96 2.58
C ARG A 189 14.71 -7.82 1.06
N ARG A 190 15.19 -6.68 0.56
CA ARG A 190 15.37 -6.51 -0.89
C ARG A 190 16.47 -7.45 -1.40
N PRO A 191 16.27 -8.18 -2.51
CA PRO A 191 17.34 -8.92 -3.14
C PRO A 191 18.49 -7.98 -3.53
N GLN A 192 19.70 -8.30 -3.12
CA GLN A 192 20.91 -7.55 -3.41
C GLN A 192 21.57 -8.11 -4.67
N VAL A 193 21.83 -7.23 -5.63
CA VAL A 193 22.35 -7.61 -6.95
C VAL A 193 23.63 -6.85 -7.21
N VAL A 194 24.72 -7.58 -7.44
CA VAL A 194 25.97 -7.00 -7.97
C VAL A 194 25.91 -7.03 -9.49
N ILE A 195 26.32 -5.93 -10.12
CA ILE A 195 26.45 -5.85 -11.57
C ILE A 195 27.93 -5.69 -11.89
N LEU A 196 28.47 -6.46 -12.83
CA LEU A 196 29.86 -6.42 -13.23
C LEU A 196 29.95 -6.14 -14.73
N PRO A 197 30.05 -4.88 -15.13
CA PRO A 197 30.36 -4.55 -16.51
C PRO A 197 31.83 -4.86 -16.80
N THR A 198 32.07 -5.58 -17.90
CA THR A 198 33.43 -5.90 -18.36
C THR A 198 33.65 -5.31 -19.74
N GLY A 199 34.81 -4.72 -19.97
CA GLY A 199 35.13 -4.09 -21.25
C GLY A 199 36.27 -3.09 -21.11
N ASN A 200 37.31 -3.22 -21.95
CA ASN A 200 38.45 -2.29 -21.95
C ASN A 200 38.10 -0.90 -22.52
N GLU A 201 37.08 -0.84 -23.36
CA GLU A 201 36.50 0.36 -23.97
C GLU A 201 35.66 1.19 -23.00
N LEU A 202 35.18 0.56 -21.92
CA LEU A 202 34.18 1.14 -21.04
C LEU A 202 34.82 2.15 -20.08
N ARG A 203 34.20 3.34 -19.98
CA ARG A 203 34.60 4.40 -19.05
C ARG A 203 33.41 4.89 -18.23
N PRO A 204 33.60 5.34 -16.98
CA PRO A 204 32.51 5.92 -16.20
C PRO A 204 31.96 7.18 -16.88
N PRO A 205 30.67 7.54 -16.68
CA PRO A 205 30.02 8.66 -17.37
C PRO A 205 30.74 10.01 -17.22
N GLU A 206 31.47 10.20 -16.11
CA GLU A 206 32.17 11.44 -15.78
C GLU A 206 33.53 11.56 -16.49
N ALA A 207 34.07 10.47 -17.04
CA ALA A 207 35.37 10.46 -17.67
C ALA A 207 35.32 11.01 -19.11
N PRO A 208 36.32 11.81 -19.55
CA PRO A 208 36.49 12.12 -20.96
C PRO A 208 36.82 10.84 -21.73
N LEU A 209 36.35 10.76 -22.98
CA LEU A 209 36.57 9.60 -23.85
C LEU A 209 37.77 9.85 -24.77
N ALA A 210 38.65 8.85 -24.86
CA ALA A 210 39.64 8.73 -25.92
C ALA A 210 39.07 7.99 -27.15
N PHE A 211 39.84 7.97 -28.24
CA PHE A 211 39.47 7.21 -29.44
C PHE A 211 39.34 5.72 -29.11
N GLY A 212 38.16 5.14 -29.39
CA GLY A 212 37.84 3.74 -29.10
C GLY A 212 37.23 3.48 -27.73
N GLU A 213 37.02 4.52 -26.90
CA GLU A 213 36.33 4.41 -25.61
C GLU A 213 34.86 4.82 -25.74
N ILE A 214 34.02 4.23 -24.89
CA ILE A 214 32.59 4.56 -24.75
C ILE A 214 32.21 4.65 -23.28
N HIS A 215 31.16 5.40 -22.97
CA HIS A 215 30.62 5.44 -21.62
C HIS A 215 29.88 4.16 -21.27
N GLU A 216 30.10 3.70 -20.04
CA GLU A 216 29.34 2.60 -19.49
C GLU A 216 27.88 3.05 -19.25
N SER A 217 26.93 2.34 -19.85
CA SER A 217 25.50 2.59 -19.73
C SER A 217 24.68 1.37 -19.27
N ASN A 218 25.21 0.16 -19.46
CA ASN A 218 24.48 -1.09 -19.19
C ASN A 218 24.28 -1.31 -17.69
N GLY A 219 25.32 -1.11 -16.89
CA GLY A 219 25.31 -1.22 -15.44
C GLY A 219 24.37 -0.22 -14.78
N HIS A 220 24.31 1.01 -15.32
CA HIS A 220 23.33 2.01 -14.88
C HIS A 220 21.90 1.60 -15.23
N THR A 221 21.67 1.12 -16.46
CA THR A 221 20.36 0.63 -16.91
C THR A 221 19.89 -0.55 -16.07
N LEU A 222 20.75 -1.54 -15.85
CA LEU A 222 20.47 -2.71 -15.03
C LEU A 222 20.23 -2.35 -13.56
N SER A 223 21.00 -1.41 -13.00
CA SER A 223 20.79 -0.93 -11.63
C SER A 223 19.39 -0.33 -11.47
N ALA A 224 18.95 0.49 -12.41
CA ALA A 224 17.61 1.07 -12.41
C ALA A 224 16.50 -0.01 -12.57
N LEU A 225 16.74 -1.01 -13.42
CA LEU A 225 15.81 -2.15 -13.60
C LEU A 225 15.70 -2.99 -12.32
N VAL A 226 16.81 -3.27 -11.64
CA VAL A 226 16.82 -3.97 -10.34
C VAL A 226 16.01 -3.21 -9.30
N GLN A 227 16.22 -1.90 -9.18
CA GLN A 227 15.48 -1.06 -8.24
C GLN A 227 13.98 -1.03 -8.56
N THR A 228 13.62 -0.91 -9.84
CA THR A 228 12.22 -0.94 -10.30
C THR A 228 11.54 -2.28 -9.99
N ALA A 229 12.29 -3.39 -10.12
CA ALA A 229 11.85 -4.73 -9.76
C ALA A 229 11.76 -4.95 -8.24
N GLY A 230 12.25 -4.02 -7.42
CA GLY A 230 12.20 -4.08 -5.95
C GLY A 230 13.45 -4.64 -5.27
N GLY A 231 14.53 -4.84 -6.04
CA GLY A 231 15.85 -5.19 -5.51
C GLY A 231 16.68 -3.97 -5.13
N GLU A 232 17.89 -4.24 -4.65
CA GLU A 232 18.94 -3.28 -4.35
C GLU A 232 20.12 -3.58 -5.27
N ALA A 233 20.48 -2.64 -6.14
CA ALA A 233 21.69 -2.74 -6.94
C ALA A 233 22.87 -2.25 -6.09
N LEU A 234 23.86 -3.12 -5.87
CA LEU A 234 25.08 -2.76 -5.16
C LEU A 234 26.02 -1.96 -6.08
N PRO A 235 26.88 -1.09 -5.52
CA PRO A 235 27.85 -0.35 -6.30
C PRO A 235 28.71 -1.26 -7.17
N PHE A 236 29.03 -0.81 -8.37
CA PHE A 236 29.86 -1.53 -9.32
C PHE A 236 30.98 -0.67 -9.87
N ALA A 237 32.00 -1.34 -10.41
CA ALA A 237 33.06 -0.73 -11.19
C ALA A 237 33.20 -1.47 -12.52
N VAL A 238 33.71 -0.77 -13.53
CA VAL A 238 34.09 -1.39 -14.80
C VAL A 238 35.29 -2.30 -14.56
N VAL A 239 35.17 -3.54 -15.01
CA VAL A 239 36.21 -4.56 -14.90
C VAL A 239 36.98 -4.65 -16.22
N PRO A 240 38.30 -4.47 -16.24
CA PRO A 240 39.12 -4.70 -17.43
C PRO A 240 39.01 -6.15 -17.93
N ASP A 241 39.09 -6.36 -19.24
CA ASP A 241 39.06 -7.70 -19.84
C ASP A 241 40.42 -8.39 -19.69
N THR A 242 40.73 -8.79 -18.46
CA THR A 242 41.85 -9.66 -18.14
C THR A 242 41.37 -10.78 -17.21
N PRO A 243 41.91 -12.01 -17.34
CA PRO A 243 41.52 -13.12 -16.46
C PRO A 243 41.66 -12.79 -14.97
N GLN A 244 42.71 -12.06 -14.61
CA GLN A 244 43.01 -11.69 -13.23
C GLN A 244 42.00 -10.67 -12.70
N ALA A 245 41.69 -9.62 -13.46
CA ALA A 245 40.72 -8.60 -13.04
C ALA A 245 39.31 -9.18 -12.91
N VAL A 246 38.88 -10.00 -13.87
CA VAL A 246 37.58 -10.69 -13.82
C VAL A 246 37.51 -11.63 -12.62
N ARG A 247 38.56 -12.41 -12.35
CA ARG A 247 38.61 -13.30 -11.18
C ARG A 247 38.49 -12.52 -9.88
N GLN A 248 39.25 -11.43 -9.76
CA GLN A 248 39.23 -10.61 -8.57
C GLN A 248 37.85 -9.96 -8.36
N ALA A 249 37.26 -9.39 -9.41
CA ALA A 249 35.93 -8.79 -9.34
C ALA A 249 34.84 -9.80 -8.94
N LEU A 250 34.90 -11.04 -9.45
CA LEU A 250 33.97 -12.10 -9.05
C LEU A 250 34.17 -12.50 -7.58
N VAL A 251 35.41 -12.63 -7.10
CA VAL A 251 35.70 -12.92 -5.69
C VAL A 251 35.18 -11.81 -4.78
N GLU A 252 35.43 -10.55 -5.13
CA GLU A 252 34.94 -9.38 -4.39
C GLU A 252 33.41 -9.29 -4.41
N ALA A 253 32.78 -9.58 -5.55
CA ALA A 253 31.32 -9.66 -5.67
C ALA A 253 30.74 -10.75 -4.77
N VAL A 254 31.32 -11.96 -4.77
CA VAL A 254 30.88 -13.06 -3.89
C VAL A 254 31.10 -12.74 -2.42
N ALA A 255 32.19 -12.05 -2.07
CA ALA A 255 32.48 -11.64 -0.70
C ALA A 255 31.43 -10.69 -0.11
N GLN A 256 30.74 -9.91 -0.96
CA GLN A 256 29.59 -9.08 -0.57
C GLN A 256 28.32 -9.90 -0.24
N LYS A 257 28.32 -11.20 -0.54
CA LYS A 257 27.18 -12.13 -0.35
C LYS A 257 25.87 -11.66 -1.02
N PRO A 258 25.90 -11.26 -2.30
CA PRO A 258 24.68 -10.87 -3.00
C PRO A 258 23.78 -12.07 -3.27
N ASP A 259 22.51 -11.79 -3.54
CA ASP A 259 21.54 -12.78 -3.97
C ASP A 259 21.70 -13.12 -5.46
N LEU A 260 22.26 -12.19 -6.25
CA LEU A 260 22.51 -12.35 -7.67
C LEU A 260 23.73 -11.54 -8.13
N ILE A 261 24.51 -12.10 -9.07
CA ILE A 261 25.55 -11.38 -9.79
C ILE A 261 25.15 -11.36 -11.27
N ILE A 262 25.17 -10.19 -11.89
CA ILE A 262 24.89 -9.98 -13.32
C ILE A 262 26.15 -9.46 -13.99
N THR A 263 26.61 -10.09 -15.07
CA THR A 263 27.71 -9.56 -15.90
C THR A 263 27.16 -9.00 -17.21
N THR A 264 27.73 -7.92 -17.74
CA THR A 264 27.31 -7.34 -19.03
C THR A 264 28.27 -7.61 -20.19
N GLY A 265 29.46 -8.14 -19.89
CA GLY A 265 30.32 -8.88 -20.81
C GLY A 265 30.48 -10.32 -20.33
N GLY A 266 31.21 -11.17 -21.06
CA GLY A 266 31.52 -12.52 -20.57
C GLY A 266 30.89 -13.73 -21.28
N VAL A 267 30.09 -13.47 -22.32
CA VAL A 267 29.27 -14.49 -23.02
C VAL A 267 29.65 -14.71 -24.48
N SER A 268 30.65 -14.00 -24.99
CA SER A 268 31.19 -14.17 -26.33
C SER A 268 32.11 -15.39 -26.40
N LEU A 269 32.18 -16.03 -27.58
CA LEU A 269 33.21 -17.05 -27.89
C LEU A 269 34.55 -16.41 -28.32
N GLY A 270 34.69 -15.09 -28.18
CA GLY A 270 35.89 -14.34 -28.55
C GLY A 270 37.07 -14.59 -27.60
N ALA A 271 38.29 -14.41 -28.10
CA ALA A 271 39.54 -14.66 -27.36
C ALA A 271 39.77 -13.75 -26.14
N HIS A 272 38.96 -12.69 -25.99
CA HIS A 272 39.08 -11.69 -24.93
C HIS A 272 37.93 -11.78 -23.90
N ASP A 273 37.15 -12.86 -23.97
CA ASP A 273 36.07 -13.12 -23.04
C ASP A 273 36.52 -14.12 -21.96
N PHE A 274 36.70 -13.61 -20.72
CA PHE A 274 37.29 -14.39 -19.64
C PHE A 274 36.29 -14.85 -18.57
N VAL A 275 35.05 -14.34 -18.56
CA VAL A 275 34.08 -14.64 -17.48
C VAL A 275 33.73 -16.12 -17.45
N ARG A 276 33.53 -16.75 -18.61
CA ARG A 276 33.21 -18.20 -18.68
C ARG A 276 34.38 -19.09 -18.21
N ALA A 277 35.61 -18.63 -18.40
CA ALA A 277 36.81 -19.42 -18.13
C ALA A 277 37.30 -19.33 -16.68
N VAL A 278 36.89 -18.29 -15.95
CA VAL A 278 37.40 -17.92 -14.63
C VAL A 278 36.58 -18.50 -13.50
#